data_AF-A0A537FIL1-F1
#
_entry.id   AF-A0A537FIL1-F1
#
_cell.length_a   1.000
_cell.length_b   1.000
_cell.length_c   1.000
_cell.angle_alpha   90.00
_cell.angle_beta   90.00
_cell.angle_gamma   90.00
#
_symmetry.space_group_name_H-M   'P 1'
#
loop_
_entity.id
_entity.type
_entity.pdbx_description
1 polymer ?
#
loop_
_entity_poly.entity_id
_entity_poly.type
_entity_poly.pdbx_seq_one_letter_code
_entity_poly.pdbx_strand_id
1 'polypeptide(L)'
;MHAQRRSLPGHRRAEYASVDSDSIFLVSLGSTLGHGSFGDKIGINQIVWDPQTNTLHAESDELLEQHTRYALVVTDRVRDAQGHRIRAAVSIFTTQTITTALEKIRDQIKASVPAPAAFDIGFAGERAVFPLSSVTSVLFNRQNAVTPPLTTAPMPIQALGAIPGAVGSLAFGSYLSPDYQAAGEFIPPVGTRTGVPVPQRMNSVYFNLVLPAGSRPAAGWPVAIFGHGFGDSRHNSPFAVAASMAARGIATIAINVVGHGSGPLGTVTVNRSGGAPSISFPAGGRGIDQSGDGVIASTEGSAAAAPRTLIGSADALRQTTVDLMQLVRQIQVGIDVDGDGAPDLDPARIYYFGQSFGGMYGTIFLGIERDVHVGVPNVPGGAVIDIIRLSPGFRFAILTPAVAARGLLNLPPLPDGTLQFNENSPLRDLPAVINTVPGATALQDYFEQAEWGSQVGNPVAYAPY
;
A
#
# COMPACT_ATOMS: atom_id res chain seq x y z
N MET A 1 3.15 -15.32 3.59
CA MET A 1 2.48 -15.42 2.26
C MET A 1 1.35 -16.40 2.35
N HIS A 2 0.18 -16.08 1.81
CA HIS A 2 -0.86 -17.10 1.64
C HIS A 2 -0.38 -18.19 0.67
N ALA A 3 -0.61 -19.45 1.02
CA ALA A 3 -0.59 -20.50 0.03
C ALA A 3 -1.82 -20.30 -0.86
N GLN A 4 -1.63 -20.18 -2.17
CA GLN A 4 -2.75 -20.24 -3.12
C GLN A 4 -3.64 -21.45 -2.81
N ARG A 5 -4.94 -21.30 -3.06
CA ARG A 5 -5.91 -22.39 -3.03
C ARG A 5 -5.40 -23.56 -3.85
N ARG A 6 -5.26 -24.73 -3.23
CA ARG A 6 -4.71 -25.93 -3.88
C ARG A 6 -5.85 -26.78 -4.41
N SER A 7 -5.95 -26.89 -5.73
CA SER A 7 -6.86 -27.81 -6.39
C SER A 7 -6.33 -29.24 -6.30
N LEU A 8 -7.10 -30.12 -5.66
CA LEU A 8 -6.81 -31.56 -5.65
C LEU A 8 -7.78 -32.27 -6.62
N PRO A 9 -7.36 -32.58 -7.86
CA PRO A 9 -8.21 -33.31 -8.79
C PRO A 9 -8.41 -34.74 -8.26
N GLY A 10 -9.66 -35.10 -7.98
CA GLY A 10 -10.05 -36.47 -7.66
C GLY A 10 -10.60 -37.21 -8.88
N HIS A 11 -10.39 -38.53 -8.97
CA HIS A 11 -11.17 -39.38 -9.89
C HIS A 11 -12.54 -39.75 -9.31
N ARG A 12 -12.79 -39.44 -8.04
CA ARG A 12 -14.04 -39.68 -7.31
C ARG A 12 -14.33 -38.48 -6.39
N ARG A 13 -15.61 -38.20 -6.15
CA ARG A 13 -16.07 -37.13 -5.26
C ARG A 13 -15.47 -37.33 -3.86
N ALA A 14 -15.02 -36.29 -3.16
CA ALA A 14 -14.54 -36.43 -1.78
C ALA A 14 -15.70 -36.37 -0.78
N GLU A 15 -15.61 -37.08 0.35
CA GLU A 15 -16.52 -36.92 1.49
C GLU A 15 -16.03 -35.73 2.34
N TYR A 16 -16.76 -34.60 2.31
CA TYR A 16 -16.32 -33.34 2.94
C TYR A 16 -16.04 -33.46 4.43
N ALA A 17 -16.75 -34.33 5.13
CA ALA A 17 -16.56 -34.55 6.56
C ALA A 17 -15.19 -35.16 6.91
N SER A 18 -14.47 -35.70 5.91
CA SER A 18 -13.12 -36.27 6.09
C SER A 18 -11.99 -35.27 5.85
N VAL A 19 -12.31 -34.02 5.48
CA VAL A 19 -11.33 -32.98 5.16
C VAL A 19 -11.16 -32.01 6.33
N ASP A 20 -9.97 -32.05 6.92
CA ASP A 20 -9.50 -31.18 8.00
C ASP A 20 -7.96 -31.01 7.95
N SER A 21 -7.42 -30.25 8.91
CA SER A 21 -5.98 -30.00 9.09
C SER A 21 -5.17 -31.23 9.52
N ASP A 22 -5.78 -32.38 9.79
CA ASP A 22 -5.09 -33.67 10.00
C ASP A 22 -5.04 -34.51 8.72
N SER A 23 -6.00 -34.29 7.82
CA SER A 23 -6.09 -34.96 6.54
C SER A 23 -5.27 -34.29 5.44
N ILE A 24 -5.19 -32.95 5.48
CA ILE A 24 -4.47 -32.10 4.52
C ILE A 24 -3.75 -31.00 5.30
N PHE A 25 -2.45 -30.84 5.09
CA PHE A 25 -1.65 -29.84 5.79
C PHE A 25 -0.38 -29.53 5.01
N LEU A 26 0.28 -28.42 5.37
CA LEU A 26 1.60 -28.07 4.88
C LEU A 26 2.66 -28.40 5.93
N VAL A 27 3.85 -28.78 5.48
CA VAL A 27 5.03 -28.97 6.34
C VAL A 27 6.18 -28.15 5.81
N SER A 28 6.82 -27.35 6.66
CA SER A 28 8.03 -26.63 6.29
C SER A 28 9.20 -27.59 6.07
N LEU A 29 9.84 -27.50 4.91
CA LEU A 29 11.03 -28.26 4.52
C LEU A 29 12.32 -27.42 4.67
N GLY A 30 12.23 -26.29 5.36
CA GLY A 30 13.34 -25.38 5.59
C GLY A 30 13.50 -24.31 4.53
N SER A 31 14.10 -23.21 4.97
CA SER A 31 14.47 -22.07 4.15
C SER A 31 15.63 -22.39 3.20
N THR A 32 15.55 -21.83 2.00
CA THR A 32 16.62 -21.79 1.00
C THR A 32 17.79 -20.89 1.39
N LEU A 33 17.66 -20.13 2.48
CA LEU A 33 18.72 -19.31 3.07
C LEU A 33 19.41 -19.97 4.29
N GLY A 34 18.95 -21.13 4.74
CA GLY A 34 19.57 -21.88 5.85
C GLY A 34 19.09 -21.51 7.26
N HIS A 35 18.07 -20.66 7.38
CA HIS A 35 17.45 -20.24 8.66
C HIS A 35 15.93 -20.17 8.50
N GLY A 36 15.14 -20.60 9.48
CA GLY A 36 13.67 -20.56 9.43
C GLY A 36 13.03 -21.84 10.01
N SER A 37 11.71 -21.96 9.88
CA SER A 37 10.97 -23.16 10.29
C SER A 37 11.47 -24.43 9.59
N PHE A 38 11.40 -25.57 10.29
CA PHE A 38 11.62 -26.89 9.71
C PHE A 38 10.77 -27.93 10.46
N GLY A 39 9.96 -28.67 9.72
CA GLY A 39 9.05 -29.67 10.29
C GLY A 39 7.74 -29.10 10.83
N ASP A 40 7.60 -27.78 10.92
CA ASP A 40 6.38 -27.12 11.39
C ASP A 40 5.20 -27.44 10.47
N LYS A 41 4.10 -27.89 11.09
CA LYS A 41 2.85 -28.26 10.42
C LYS A 41 1.90 -27.06 10.42
N ILE A 42 1.42 -26.68 9.24
CA ILE A 42 0.40 -25.64 9.05
C ILE A 42 -0.87 -26.29 8.51
N GLY A 43 -2.00 -26.01 9.15
CA GLY A 43 -3.30 -26.52 8.74
C GLY A 43 -3.85 -25.88 7.46
N ILE A 44 -5.09 -26.22 7.15
CA ILE A 44 -5.87 -25.60 6.09
C ILE A 44 -7.12 -24.92 6.65
N ASN A 45 -7.61 -23.89 5.97
CA ASN A 45 -8.82 -23.16 6.30
C ASN A 45 -9.63 -22.85 5.02
N GLN A 46 -10.80 -22.25 5.17
CA GLN A 46 -11.65 -21.76 4.07
C GLN A 46 -11.91 -22.81 2.97
N ILE A 47 -12.35 -23.99 3.41
CA ILE A 47 -12.49 -25.16 2.54
C ILE A 47 -13.71 -24.99 1.62
N VAL A 48 -13.48 -25.16 0.32
CA VAL A 48 -14.53 -25.17 -0.71
C VAL A 48 -14.45 -26.45 -1.51
N TRP A 49 -15.59 -27.11 -1.69
CA TRP A 49 -15.70 -28.19 -2.64
C TRP A 49 -16.47 -27.78 -3.89
N ASP A 50 -15.92 -28.04 -5.08
CA ASP A 50 -16.63 -27.88 -6.34
C ASP A 50 -17.08 -29.24 -6.93
N PRO A 51 -18.40 -29.54 -6.93
CA PRO A 51 -18.91 -30.80 -7.49
C PRO A 51 -18.90 -30.85 -9.01
N GLN A 52 -18.84 -29.71 -9.70
CA GLN A 52 -18.82 -29.68 -11.17
C GLN A 52 -17.46 -30.11 -11.71
N THR A 53 -16.39 -29.67 -11.06
CA THR A 53 -15.01 -29.98 -11.46
C THR A 53 -14.39 -31.12 -10.65
N ASN A 54 -15.09 -31.60 -9.61
CA ASN A 54 -14.59 -32.60 -8.67
C ASN A 54 -13.30 -32.16 -7.95
N THR A 55 -13.27 -30.88 -7.55
CA THR A 55 -12.08 -30.23 -7.00
C THR A 55 -12.33 -29.79 -5.57
N LEU A 56 -11.43 -30.19 -4.67
CA LEU A 56 -11.33 -29.63 -3.33
C LEU A 56 -10.33 -28.49 -3.34
N HIS A 57 -10.67 -27.46 -2.58
CA HIS A 57 -9.88 -26.27 -2.44
C HIS A 57 -9.82 -25.81 -0.99
N ALA A 58 -8.68 -25.26 -0.57
CA ALA A 58 -8.50 -24.68 0.76
C ALA A 58 -7.32 -23.69 0.77
N GLU A 59 -7.32 -22.76 1.72
CA GLU A 59 -6.22 -21.84 2.00
C GLU A 59 -5.34 -22.37 3.12
N SER A 60 -4.08 -21.90 3.21
CA SER A 60 -3.26 -22.19 4.40
C SER A 60 -3.82 -21.46 5.62
N ASP A 61 -3.85 -22.13 6.76
CA ASP A 61 -4.38 -21.52 8.00
C ASP A 61 -3.48 -20.43 8.59
N GLU A 62 -2.22 -20.41 8.14
CA GLU A 62 -1.19 -19.45 8.51
C GLU A 62 -0.46 -18.89 7.28
N LEU A 63 0.26 -17.78 7.49
CA LEU A 63 1.17 -17.22 6.50
C LEU A 63 2.41 -18.09 6.36
N LEU A 64 2.73 -18.49 5.14
CA LEU A 64 3.97 -19.17 4.81
C LEU A 64 5.16 -18.21 4.80
N GLU A 65 6.28 -18.64 5.35
CA GLU A 65 7.54 -17.89 5.33
C GLU A 65 8.07 -17.72 3.89
N GLN A 66 8.69 -16.58 3.60
CA GLN A 66 9.44 -16.40 2.36
C GLN A 66 10.75 -17.17 2.34
N HIS A 67 11.23 -17.46 1.13
CA HIS A 67 12.41 -18.29 0.91
C HIS A 67 12.27 -19.74 1.39
N THR A 68 11.08 -20.19 1.76
CA THR A 68 10.87 -21.49 2.40
C THR A 68 10.24 -22.50 1.45
N ARG A 69 10.74 -23.74 1.50
CA ARG A 69 10.13 -24.86 0.79
C ARG A 69 9.07 -25.49 1.66
N TYR A 70 7.91 -25.80 1.10
CA TYR A 70 6.84 -26.49 1.80
C TYR A 70 6.42 -27.74 1.03
N ALA A 71 6.10 -28.80 1.77
CA ALA A 71 5.34 -29.93 1.27
C ALA A 71 3.86 -29.74 1.61
N LEU A 72 2.98 -29.70 0.62
CA LEU A 72 1.56 -29.95 0.81
C LEU A 72 1.35 -31.46 0.88
N VAL A 73 0.82 -31.94 2.00
CA VAL A 73 0.55 -33.35 2.28
C VAL A 73 -0.96 -33.58 2.24
N VAL A 74 -1.37 -34.58 1.48
CA VAL A 74 -2.73 -35.13 1.47
C VAL A 74 -2.62 -36.58 1.90
N THR A 75 -3.26 -36.92 3.02
CA THR A 75 -3.20 -38.27 3.59
C THR A 75 -4.31 -39.18 3.06
N ASP A 76 -4.26 -40.46 3.41
CA ASP A 76 -5.33 -41.43 3.13
C ASP A 76 -6.54 -41.28 4.08
N ARG A 77 -6.53 -40.29 4.99
CA ARG A 77 -7.69 -39.94 5.83
C ARG A 77 -8.81 -39.28 5.02
N VAL A 78 -8.46 -38.61 3.92
CA VAL A 78 -9.44 -38.08 2.98
C VAL A 78 -10.16 -39.24 2.30
N ARG A 79 -11.49 -39.18 2.28
CA ARG A 79 -12.36 -40.22 1.73
C ARG A 79 -13.04 -39.76 0.45
N ASP A 80 -13.35 -40.70 -0.43
CA ASP A 80 -14.25 -40.49 -1.55
C ASP A 80 -15.73 -40.52 -1.09
N ALA A 81 -16.67 -40.19 -1.96
CA ALA A 81 -18.10 -40.08 -1.67
C ALA A 81 -18.76 -41.44 -1.44
N GLN A 82 -18.02 -42.53 -1.66
CA GLN A 82 -18.39 -43.89 -1.30
C GLN A 82 -17.74 -44.31 0.02
N GLY A 83 -17.01 -43.41 0.70
CA GLY A 83 -16.35 -43.63 1.98
C GLY A 83 -14.97 -44.29 1.89
N HIS A 84 -14.45 -44.55 0.68
CA HIS A 84 -13.14 -45.20 0.50
C HIS A 84 -12.01 -44.18 0.68
N ARG A 85 -10.88 -44.62 1.25
CA ARG A 85 -9.69 -43.79 1.35
C ARG A 85 -9.13 -43.43 -0.03
N ILE A 86 -8.73 -42.18 -0.23
CA ILE A 86 -7.99 -41.78 -1.42
C ILE A 86 -6.51 -42.18 -1.28
N ARG A 87 -5.78 -42.13 -2.41
CA ARG A 87 -4.31 -42.27 -2.36
C ARG A 87 -3.70 -41.01 -1.76
N ALA A 88 -2.82 -41.19 -0.79
CA ALA A 88 -2.01 -40.11 -0.26
C ALA A 88 -1.14 -39.49 -1.38
N ALA A 89 -0.95 -38.18 -1.31
CA ALA A 89 -0.20 -37.40 -2.28
C ALA A 89 0.63 -36.32 -1.57
N VAL A 90 1.77 -35.97 -2.17
CA VAL A 90 2.61 -34.88 -1.70
C VAL A 90 3.02 -34.00 -2.88
N SER A 91 2.95 -32.69 -2.70
CA SER A 91 3.47 -31.70 -3.66
C SER A 91 4.44 -30.76 -2.95
N ILE A 92 5.58 -30.47 -3.57
CA ILE A 92 6.60 -29.59 -3.01
C ILE A 92 6.64 -28.30 -3.82
N PHE A 93 6.73 -27.17 -3.13
CA PHE A 93 6.85 -25.85 -3.74
C PHE A 93 7.74 -24.95 -2.90
N THR A 94 8.25 -23.89 -3.52
CA THR A 94 8.99 -22.83 -2.83
C THR A 94 8.14 -21.58 -2.83
N THR A 95 8.08 -20.88 -1.71
CA THR A 95 7.35 -19.63 -1.62
C THR A 95 8.09 -18.50 -2.35
N GLN A 96 7.36 -17.51 -2.85
CA GLN A 96 7.97 -16.34 -3.48
C GLN A 96 8.72 -15.48 -2.46
N THR A 97 9.48 -14.48 -2.92
CA THR A 97 10.17 -13.55 -2.04
C THR A 97 9.40 -12.24 -1.98
N ILE A 98 9.22 -11.71 -0.78
CA ILE A 98 8.44 -10.50 -0.51
C ILE A 98 9.37 -9.31 -0.32
N THR A 99 10.30 -9.38 0.63
CA THR A 99 11.07 -8.21 1.08
C THR A 99 12.27 -7.91 0.19
N THR A 100 12.86 -8.94 -0.44
CA THR A 100 14.19 -8.86 -1.08
C THR A 100 14.35 -7.71 -2.08
N ALA A 101 13.33 -7.42 -2.89
CA ALA A 101 13.41 -6.33 -3.85
C ALA A 101 13.44 -4.95 -3.17
N LEU A 102 12.60 -4.74 -2.14
CA LEU A 102 12.58 -3.49 -1.39
C LEU A 102 13.80 -3.33 -0.49
N GLU A 103 14.34 -4.42 0.07
CA GLU A 103 15.62 -4.41 0.80
C GLU A 103 16.78 -3.97 -0.11
N LYS A 104 16.86 -4.50 -1.33
CA LYS A 104 17.87 -4.08 -2.31
C LYS A 104 17.73 -2.61 -2.68
N ILE A 105 16.50 -2.12 -2.86
CA ILE A 105 16.24 -0.70 -3.16
C ILE A 105 16.60 0.18 -1.96
N ARG A 106 16.25 -0.23 -0.73
CA ARG A 106 16.65 0.46 0.49
C ARG A 106 18.16 0.59 0.55
N ASP A 107 18.89 -0.49 0.32
CA ASP A 107 20.35 -0.49 0.41
C ASP A 107 20.97 0.42 -0.68
N GLN A 108 20.40 0.46 -1.89
CA GLN A 108 20.77 1.43 -2.93
C GLN A 108 20.55 2.88 -2.50
N ILE A 109 19.39 3.18 -1.87
CA ILE A 109 19.07 4.51 -1.33
C ILE A 109 20.06 4.90 -0.23
N LYS A 110 20.33 4.01 0.73
CA LYS A 110 21.24 4.26 1.86
C LYS A 110 22.68 4.46 1.42
N ALA A 111 23.12 3.74 0.38
CA ALA A 111 24.44 3.91 -0.23
C ALA A 111 24.60 5.24 -0.98
N SER A 112 23.49 5.90 -1.35
CA SER A 112 23.52 7.18 -2.07
C SER A 112 23.67 8.39 -1.14
N VAL A 113 24.16 9.50 -1.70
CA VAL A 113 24.11 10.83 -1.08
C VAL A 113 23.24 11.71 -1.97
N PRO A 114 21.93 11.84 -1.68
CA PRO A 114 21.06 12.62 -2.56
C PRO A 114 21.34 14.12 -2.42
N ALA A 115 20.94 14.88 -3.44
CA ALA A 115 20.86 16.33 -3.32
C ALA A 115 19.88 16.71 -2.18
N PRO A 116 20.15 17.78 -1.42
CA PRO A 116 19.27 18.23 -0.35
C PRO A 116 17.85 18.54 -0.85
N ALA A 117 16.87 18.35 0.03
CA ALA A 117 15.51 18.77 -0.20
C ALA A 117 15.44 20.28 -0.49
N ALA A 118 14.68 20.65 -1.50
CA ALA A 118 14.51 22.04 -1.93
C ALA A 118 13.26 22.66 -1.29
N PHE A 119 13.41 23.85 -0.71
CA PHE A 119 12.32 24.70 -0.24
C PHE A 119 12.06 25.89 -1.17
N ASP A 120 13.00 26.21 -2.07
CA ASP A 120 12.89 27.31 -3.04
C ASP A 120 12.10 26.86 -4.27
N ILE A 121 10.85 26.43 -4.03
CA ILE A 121 9.97 25.80 -5.02
C ILE A 121 8.94 26.78 -5.60
N GLY A 122 8.94 28.05 -5.16
CA GLY A 122 8.14 29.12 -5.75
C GLY A 122 8.42 29.30 -7.25
N PHE A 123 7.43 29.75 -8.02
CA PHE A 123 7.61 29.94 -9.46
C PHE A 123 8.67 31.01 -9.80
N ALA A 124 9.01 31.91 -8.89
CA ALA A 124 10.12 32.84 -9.03
C ALA A 124 11.33 32.45 -8.16
N GLY A 125 11.41 31.18 -7.72
CA GLY A 125 12.45 30.67 -6.85
C GLY A 125 12.27 31.07 -5.38
N GLU A 126 11.06 31.45 -4.96
CA GLU A 126 10.82 31.83 -3.58
C GLU A 126 10.82 30.62 -2.64
N ARG A 127 11.35 30.82 -1.43
CA ARG A 127 11.31 29.85 -0.35
C ARG A 127 9.89 29.66 0.18
N ALA A 128 9.37 28.45 0.09
CA ALA A 128 8.03 28.09 0.53
C ALA A 128 7.99 27.67 2.01
N VAL A 129 8.52 28.54 2.88
CA VAL A 129 8.58 28.35 4.34
C VAL A 129 7.94 29.56 5.00
N PHE A 130 6.90 29.31 5.81
CA PHE A 130 6.05 30.37 6.34
C PHE A 130 5.88 30.22 7.85
N PRO A 131 6.16 31.26 8.67
CA PRO A 131 5.62 31.32 10.02
C PRO A 131 4.10 31.18 9.94
N LEU A 132 3.51 30.27 10.72
CA LEU A 132 2.07 30.00 10.64
C LEU A 132 1.25 31.27 10.91
N SER A 133 1.74 32.14 11.79
CA SER A 133 1.13 33.44 12.11
C SER A 133 1.05 34.40 10.91
N SER A 134 1.85 34.20 9.87
CA SER A 134 1.85 35.01 8.65
C SER A 134 0.91 34.48 7.57
N VAL A 135 0.38 33.26 7.72
CA VAL A 135 -0.46 32.60 6.71
C VAL A 135 -1.93 32.89 6.97
N THR A 136 -2.63 33.45 5.98
CA THR A 136 -4.08 33.73 6.09
C THR A 136 -4.92 32.64 5.45
N SER A 137 -4.47 32.08 4.32
CA SER A 137 -5.10 30.93 3.67
C SER A 137 -4.11 30.22 2.76
N VAL A 138 -4.38 28.95 2.49
CA VAL A 138 -3.66 28.19 1.47
C VAL A 138 -4.69 27.58 0.52
N LEU A 139 -4.53 27.84 -0.77
CA LEU A 139 -5.43 27.38 -1.83
C LEU A 139 -4.72 26.29 -2.63
N PHE A 140 -5.43 25.20 -2.91
CA PHE A 140 -5.00 24.12 -3.78
C PHE A 140 -5.80 24.18 -5.08
N ASN A 141 -5.11 24.51 -6.18
CA ASN A 141 -5.65 24.50 -7.54
C ASN A 141 -5.42 23.11 -8.14
N ARG A 142 -6.45 22.28 -8.16
CA ARG A 142 -6.39 20.86 -8.51
C ARG A 142 -6.52 20.65 -10.01
N GLN A 143 -5.70 19.77 -10.57
CA GLN A 143 -5.90 19.27 -11.92
C GLN A 143 -6.71 17.96 -11.84
N ASN A 144 -8.03 18.04 -12.01
CA ASN A 144 -8.92 16.88 -11.98
C ASN A 144 -9.31 16.38 -13.38
N ALA A 145 -8.78 17.01 -14.43
CA ALA A 145 -9.01 16.66 -15.82
C ALA A 145 -7.76 17.00 -16.65
N VAL A 146 -7.60 16.35 -17.80
CA VAL A 146 -6.49 16.63 -18.72
C VAL A 146 -6.62 18.00 -19.40
N THR A 147 -7.83 18.56 -19.43
CA THR A 147 -8.12 19.90 -19.96
C THR A 147 -8.41 20.91 -18.83
N PRO A 148 -8.14 22.21 -19.05
CA PRO A 148 -8.56 23.29 -18.14
C PRO A 148 -10.09 23.36 -17.97
N PRO A 149 -10.61 24.01 -16.90
CA PRO A 149 -9.87 24.75 -15.87
C PRO A 149 -9.42 23.89 -14.67
N LEU A 150 -8.47 24.42 -13.88
CA LEU A 150 -8.15 23.87 -12.56
C LEU A 150 -9.30 24.14 -11.58
N THR A 151 -9.50 23.24 -10.62
CA THR A 151 -10.50 23.41 -9.56
C THR A 151 -9.84 23.88 -8.27
N THR A 152 -10.13 25.10 -7.83
CA THR A 152 -9.56 25.66 -6.58
C THR A 152 -10.36 25.22 -5.35
N ALA A 153 -9.64 24.78 -4.31
CA ALA A 153 -10.23 24.52 -3.00
C ALA A 153 -9.28 24.96 -1.87
N PRO A 154 -9.80 25.45 -0.73
CA PRO A 154 -8.96 25.75 0.42
C PRO A 154 -8.38 24.47 1.04
N MET A 155 -7.14 24.54 1.52
CA MET A 155 -6.56 23.51 2.39
C MET A 155 -7.01 23.76 3.85
N PRO A 156 -7.23 22.71 4.65
CA PRO A 156 -7.78 22.82 6.01
C PRO A 156 -6.72 23.23 7.04
N ILE A 157 -5.98 24.31 6.77
CA ILE A 157 -4.88 24.78 7.62
C ILE A 157 -5.33 25.26 9.00
N GLN A 158 -6.63 25.52 9.18
CA GLN A 158 -7.22 25.89 10.47
C GLN A 158 -7.05 24.77 11.50
N ALA A 159 -6.95 23.50 11.07
CA ALA A 159 -6.69 22.37 11.94
C ALA A 159 -5.32 22.48 12.66
N LEU A 160 -4.36 23.22 12.09
CA LEU A 160 -3.07 23.50 12.74
C LEU A 160 -3.21 24.36 14.01
N GLY A 161 -4.32 25.10 14.14
CA GLY A 161 -4.67 25.89 15.32
C GLY A 161 -5.49 25.13 16.36
N ALA A 162 -5.76 23.83 16.17
CA ALA A 162 -6.56 23.03 17.12
C ALA A 162 -5.96 23.00 18.54
N ILE A 163 -4.63 23.13 18.64
CA ILE A 163 -3.92 23.39 19.89
C ILE A 163 -3.21 24.74 19.75
N PRO A 164 -3.74 25.82 20.36
CA PRO A 164 -3.18 27.16 20.22
C PRO A 164 -1.70 27.22 20.60
N GLY A 165 -0.89 27.81 19.73
CA GLY A 165 0.55 28.01 19.96
C GLY A 165 1.42 26.75 19.80
N ALA A 166 0.86 25.60 19.40
CA ALA A 166 1.65 24.38 19.22
C ALA A 166 2.50 24.40 17.94
N VAL A 167 1.97 24.97 16.85
CA VAL A 167 2.62 24.97 15.53
C VAL A 167 3.30 26.32 15.27
N GLY A 168 4.56 26.28 14.86
CA GLY A 168 5.37 27.46 14.56
C GLY A 168 5.36 27.82 13.07
N SER A 169 5.63 26.84 12.21
CA SER A 169 5.82 27.07 10.78
C SER A 169 5.15 26.00 9.92
N LEU A 170 4.70 26.43 8.74
CA LEU A 170 4.25 25.58 7.65
C LEU A 170 5.22 25.72 6.49
N ALA A 171 5.80 24.61 6.06
CA ALA A 171 6.78 24.54 4.99
C ALA A 171 6.36 23.56 3.89
N PHE A 172 6.78 23.85 2.67
CA PHE A 172 6.58 23.02 1.49
C PHE A 172 7.91 22.83 0.80
N GLY A 173 8.20 21.60 0.40
CA GLY A 173 9.45 21.30 -0.29
C GLY A 173 9.31 20.13 -1.25
N SER A 174 10.42 19.82 -1.91
CA SER A 174 10.53 18.65 -2.77
C SER A 174 11.90 17.98 -2.67
N TYR A 175 11.97 16.72 -3.04
CA TYR A 175 13.22 15.98 -3.21
C TYR A 175 13.12 15.03 -4.41
N LEU A 176 14.27 14.60 -4.93
CA LEU A 176 14.32 13.61 -5.99
C LEU A 176 14.27 12.19 -5.40
N SER A 177 13.35 11.37 -5.91
CA SER A 177 13.19 9.96 -5.55
C SER A 177 13.38 9.06 -6.77
N PRO A 178 14.13 7.94 -6.65
CA PRO A 178 14.21 6.94 -7.71
C PRO A 178 12.86 6.25 -7.90
N ASP A 179 12.40 6.21 -9.15
CA ASP A 179 11.16 5.54 -9.52
C ASP A 179 11.46 4.23 -10.23
N TYR A 180 10.99 3.12 -9.67
CA TYR A 180 11.17 1.77 -10.19
C TYR A 180 9.97 1.30 -11.03
N GLN A 181 8.91 2.11 -11.15
CA GLN A 181 7.76 1.80 -11.99
C GLN A 181 8.07 2.04 -13.48
N ALA A 182 7.88 1.01 -14.28
CA ALA A 182 7.90 1.08 -15.74
C ALA A 182 6.58 1.64 -16.28
N ALA A 183 6.50 1.86 -17.59
CA ALA A 183 5.25 2.22 -18.26
C ALA A 183 4.16 1.16 -17.96
N GLY A 184 2.97 1.62 -17.56
CA GLY A 184 1.89 0.75 -17.06
C GLY A 184 1.93 0.53 -15.54
N GLU A 185 2.62 1.40 -14.81
CA GLU A 185 2.53 1.59 -13.36
C GLU A 185 2.88 0.34 -12.52
N PHE A 186 3.75 -0.53 -13.04
CA PHE A 186 4.23 -1.73 -12.35
C PHE A 186 5.76 -1.69 -12.16
N ILE A 187 6.27 -2.38 -11.14
CA ILE A 187 7.70 -2.54 -10.90
C ILE A 187 8.15 -3.84 -11.56
N PRO A 188 9.08 -3.81 -12.53
CA PRO A 188 9.57 -5.02 -13.17
C PRO A 188 10.13 -6.03 -12.16
N PRO A 189 9.73 -7.31 -12.21
CA PRO A 189 10.27 -8.32 -11.33
C PRO A 189 11.75 -8.55 -11.64
N VAL A 190 12.55 -8.74 -10.59
CA VAL A 190 13.97 -9.08 -10.71
C VAL A 190 14.24 -10.42 -10.03
N GLY A 191 15.28 -11.11 -10.50
CA GLY A 191 15.75 -12.33 -9.85
C GLY A 191 16.04 -12.09 -8.37
N THR A 192 15.46 -12.91 -7.49
CA THR A 192 15.49 -12.67 -6.04
C THR A 192 16.91 -12.68 -5.49
N ARG A 193 17.72 -13.67 -5.88
CA ARG A 193 19.12 -13.80 -5.48
C ARG A 193 20.02 -12.82 -6.23
N THR A 194 20.07 -12.91 -7.56
CA THR A 194 21.08 -12.24 -8.40
C THR A 194 20.60 -11.00 -9.14
N GLY A 195 19.29 -10.75 -9.20
CA GLY A 195 18.73 -9.59 -9.87
C GLY A 195 18.91 -8.31 -9.04
N VAL A 196 18.98 -7.18 -9.73
CA VAL A 196 19.17 -5.86 -9.13
C VAL A 196 18.03 -4.97 -9.63
N PRO A 197 17.17 -4.43 -8.74
CA PRO A 197 16.19 -3.43 -9.14
C PRO A 197 16.89 -2.23 -9.78
N VAL A 198 16.36 -1.76 -10.92
CA VAL A 198 16.91 -0.63 -11.66
C VAL A 198 15.87 0.49 -11.69
N PRO A 199 16.21 1.72 -11.23
CA PRO A 199 15.31 2.84 -11.36
C PRO A 199 15.07 3.15 -12.84
N GLN A 200 13.81 3.36 -13.19
CA GLN A 200 13.36 3.72 -14.54
C GLN A 200 13.50 5.22 -14.80
N ARG A 201 13.37 6.03 -13.75
CA ARG A 201 13.52 7.50 -13.78
C ARG A 201 13.76 8.05 -12.37
N MET A 202 13.91 9.38 -12.29
CA MET A 202 13.83 10.14 -11.04
C MET A 202 12.54 10.96 -11.05
N ASN A 203 11.83 11.00 -9.93
CA ASN A 203 10.65 11.84 -9.74
C ASN A 203 10.92 12.94 -8.73
N SER A 204 10.40 14.14 -8.97
CA SER A 204 10.27 15.17 -7.93
C SER A 204 9.09 14.84 -7.03
N VAL A 205 9.37 14.42 -5.79
CA VAL A 205 8.36 14.14 -4.77
C VAL A 205 8.23 15.36 -3.87
N TYR A 206 7.00 15.86 -3.71
CA TYR A 206 6.72 17.03 -2.89
C TYR A 206 6.17 16.63 -1.52
N PHE A 207 6.58 17.37 -0.49
CA PHE A 207 6.13 17.17 0.88
C PHE A 207 5.55 18.45 1.50
N ASN A 208 4.65 18.26 2.47
CA ASN A 208 4.29 19.28 3.46
C ASN A 208 5.06 18.98 4.75
N LEU A 209 5.60 20.00 5.39
CA LEU A 209 6.28 19.91 6.69
C LEU A 209 5.66 20.93 7.65
N VAL A 210 5.18 20.45 8.80
CA VAL A 210 4.65 21.27 9.89
C VAL A 210 5.62 21.20 11.06
N LEU A 211 6.16 22.35 11.46
CA LEU A 211 7.16 22.44 12.52
C LEU A 211 6.52 22.92 13.84
N PRO A 212 6.96 22.39 15.00
CA PRO A 212 6.53 22.89 16.30
C PRO A 212 6.93 24.35 16.53
N ALA A 213 6.19 25.02 17.40
CA ALA A 213 6.59 26.33 17.94
C ALA A 213 7.62 26.16 19.07
N GLY A 214 8.30 27.26 19.40
CA GLY A 214 9.30 27.28 20.48
C GLY A 214 10.72 26.99 19.98
N SER A 215 11.61 26.67 20.92
CA SER A 215 13.03 26.45 20.63
C SER A 215 13.27 25.05 20.06
N ARG A 216 13.80 25.00 18.83
CA ARG A 216 14.31 23.78 18.19
C ARG A 216 15.35 23.11 19.11
N PRO A 217 15.25 21.80 19.39
CA PRO A 217 16.30 21.08 20.11
C PRO A 217 17.63 21.17 19.34
N ALA A 218 18.77 21.05 20.04
CA ALA A 218 20.09 21.15 19.41
C ALA A 218 20.33 20.11 18.29
N ALA A 219 19.70 18.93 18.40
CA ALA A 219 19.77 17.86 17.40
C ALA A 219 18.72 18.01 16.27
N GLY A 220 17.89 19.05 16.28
CA GLY A 220 16.72 19.19 15.41
C GLY A 220 15.42 18.69 16.05
N TRP A 221 14.30 18.92 15.37
CA TRP A 221 12.99 18.41 15.79
C TRP A 221 12.88 16.91 15.51
N PRO A 222 12.43 16.07 16.46
CA PRO A 222 11.87 14.76 16.14
C PRO A 222 10.81 14.91 15.04
N VAL A 223 10.69 13.91 14.16
CA VAL A 223 9.77 13.99 13.03
C VAL A 223 8.92 12.73 12.90
N ALA A 224 7.61 12.93 12.75
CA ALA A 224 6.66 11.89 12.38
C ALA A 224 6.30 12.02 10.89
N ILE A 225 6.58 10.98 10.13
CA ILE A 225 6.12 10.83 8.76
C ILE A 225 4.65 10.37 8.80
N PHE A 226 3.77 11.14 8.17
CA PHE A 226 2.34 10.86 8.10
C PHE A 226 1.96 10.23 6.76
N GLY A 227 1.32 9.05 6.83
CA GLY A 227 0.74 8.38 5.67
C GLY A 227 -0.77 8.63 5.53
N HIS A 228 -1.19 9.31 4.45
CA HIS A 228 -2.60 9.54 4.13
C HIS A 228 -3.32 8.30 3.57
N GLY A 229 -4.65 8.30 3.70
CA GLY A 229 -5.54 7.22 3.25
C GLY A 229 -5.88 7.26 1.75
N PHE A 230 -6.66 6.26 1.32
CA PHE A 230 -7.09 6.09 -0.08
C PHE A 230 -8.04 7.23 -0.49
N GLY A 231 -7.77 7.86 -1.64
CA GLY A 231 -8.53 9.02 -2.13
C GLY A 231 -8.23 10.34 -1.43
N ASP A 232 -7.31 10.34 -0.45
CA ASP A 232 -6.85 11.53 0.26
C ASP A 232 -5.53 12.08 -0.33
N SER A 233 -4.91 13.08 0.31
CA SER A 233 -3.61 13.61 -0.10
C SER A 233 -2.83 14.22 1.07
N ARG A 234 -1.56 14.58 0.81
CA ARG A 234 -0.73 15.35 1.76
C ARG A 234 -1.35 16.70 2.15
N HIS A 235 -2.32 17.20 1.37
CA HIS A 235 -2.96 18.50 1.57
C HIS A 235 -4.19 18.48 2.49
N ASN A 236 -4.49 17.37 3.17
CA ASN A 236 -5.71 17.26 3.97
C ASN A 236 -5.47 16.57 5.34
N SER A 237 -5.55 15.23 5.45
CA SER A 237 -5.45 14.55 6.75
C SER A 237 -4.18 14.79 7.57
N PRO A 238 -2.99 15.06 6.99
CA PRO A 238 -1.82 15.40 7.82
C PRO A 238 -2.05 16.62 8.72
N PHE A 239 -2.83 17.61 8.26
CA PHE A 239 -3.11 18.81 9.05
C PHE A 239 -4.01 18.54 10.27
N ALA A 240 -4.83 17.49 10.21
CA ALA A 240 -5.73 17.12 11.31
C ALA A 240 -4.98 16.60 12.55
N VAL A 241 -3.75 16.07 12.36
CA VAL A 241 -2.95 15.49 13.46
C VAL A 241 -1.73 16.33 13.82
N ALA A 242 -1.28 17.21 12.93
CA ALA A 242 -0.02 17.93 13.09
C ALA A 242 0.03 18.82 14.34
N ALA A 243 -1.08 19.45 14.73
CA ALA A 243 -1.12 20.25 15.96
C ALA A 243 -0.84 19.41 17.22
N SER A 244 -1.37 18.18 17.29
CA SER A 244 -1.16 17.25 18.39
C SER A 244 0.29 16.76 18.47
N MET A 245 0.92 16.51 17.32
CA MET A 245 2.35 16.16 17.25
C MET A 245 3.22 17.35 17.67
N ALA A 246 2.91 18.53 17.15
CA ALA A 246 3.64 19.76 17.44
C ALA A 246 3.58 20.15 18.93
N ALA A 247 2.44 19.93 19.59
CA ALA A 247 2.29 20.11 21.04
C ALA A 247 3.20 19.19 21.88
N ARG A 248 3.78 18.15 21.27
CA ARG A 248 4.77 17.26 21.87
C ARG A 248 6.19 17.50 21.34
N GLY A 249 6.40 18.59 20.59
CA GLY A 249 7.68 18.91 19.98
C GLY A 249 8.07 17.97 18.84
N ILE A 250 7.10 17.37 18.16
CA ILE A 250 7.33 16.47 17.01
C ILE A 250 6.82 17.14 15.74
N ALA A 251 7.70 17.33 14.75
CA ALA A 251 7.35 17.81 13.43
C ALA A 251 6.54 16.77 12.66
N THR A 252 5.64 17.19 11.78
CA THR A 252 4.86 16.29 10.91
C THR A 252 5.22 16.51 9.46
N ILE A 253 5.60 15.44 8.75
CA ILE A 253 5.95 15.50 7.31
C ILE A 253 5.12 14.50 6.51
N ALA A 254 4.62 14.89 5.33
CA ALA A 254 3.78 14.02 4.51
C ALA A 254 4.03 14.21 3.00
N ILE A 255 4.01 13.10 2.25
CA ILE A 255 4.05 13.05 0.78
C ILE A 255 2.77 12.48 0.21
N ASN A 256 2.54 12.64 -1.10
CA ASN A 256 1.45 11.96 -1.80
C ASN A 256 1.86 10.53 -2.16
N VAL A 257 0.94 9.58 -1.96
CA VAL A 257 0.99 8.24 -2.55
C VAL A 257 1.01 8.34 -4.08
N VAL A 258 1.63 7.40 -4.79
CA VAL A 258 1.52 7.26 -6.25
C VAL A 258 0.03 7.33 -6.66
N GLY A 259 -0.29 8.06 -7.74
CA GLY A 259 -1.67 8.22 -8.21
C GLY A 259 -2.56 9.18 -7.40
N HIS A 260 -2.04 9.82 -6.34
CA HIS A 260 -2.82 10.73 -5.48
C HIS A 260 -2.37 12.19 -5.59
N GLY A 261 -3.22 13.10 -5.08
CA GLY A 261 -2.92 14.53 -5.05
C GLY A 261 -3.24 15.28 -6.35
N SER A 262 -4.19 14.77 -7.15
CA SER A 262 -4.57 15.30 -8.48
C SER A 262 -3.44 15.23 -9.53
N GLY A 263 -3.66 15.78 -10.71
CA GLY A 263 -2.68 15.80 -11.80
C GLY A 263 -1.47 16.72 -11.56
N PRO A 264 -0.40 16.54 -12.35
CA PRO A 264 0.89 17.21 -12.16
C PRO A 264 0.87 18.73 -12.38
N LEU A 265 -0.14 19.27 -13.08
CA LEU A 265 -0.28 20.71 -13.34
C LEU A 265 -0.94 21.47 -12.18
N GLY A 266 -1.34 20.78 -11.11
CA GLY A 266 -1.90 21.43 -9.93
C GLY A 266 -0.91 22.37 -9.26
N THR A 267 -1.43 23.41 -8.59
CA THR A 267 -0.60 24.40 -7.87
C THR A 267 -1.14 24.66 -6.47
N VAL A 268 -0.26 25.10 -5.58
CA VAL A 268 -0.62 25.61 -4.25
C VAL A 268 -0.29 27.09 -4.21
N THR A 269 -1.20 27.89 -3.64
CA THR A 269 -1.02 29.33 -3.41
C THR A 269 -1.16 29.63 -1.93
N VAL A 270 -0.12 30.17 -1.31
CA VAL A 270 -0.10 30.61 0.09
C VAL A 270 -0.36 32.12 0.14
N ASN A 271 -1.47 32.52 0.73
CA ASN A 271 -1.82 33.92 0.98
C ASN A 271 -1.30 34.33 2.36
N ARG A 272 -0.75 35.54 2.43
CA ARG A 272 -0.04 36.05 3.61
C ARG A 272 -0.68 37.30 4.19
N SER A 273 -0.47 37.53 5.48
CA SER A 273 -0.95 38.70 6.21
C SER A 273 -0.11 39.94 5.88
N GLY A 274 -0.62 41.13 6.26
CA GLY A 274 0.16 42.37 6.24
C GLY A 274 0.52 42.89 4.84
N GLY A 275 -0.22 42.49 3.81
CA GLY A 275 0.01 42.93 2.42
C GLY A 275 1.19 42.25 1.73
N ALA A 276 1.80 41.23 2.35
CA ALA A 276 2.84 40.44 1.70
C ALA A 276 2.26 39.69 0.48
N PRO A 277 3.00 39.61 -0.65
CA PRO A 277 2.50 38.98 -1.86
C PRO A 277 2.19 37.49 -1.63
N SER A 278 1.25 36.89 -2.36
CA SER A 278 1.07 35.44 -2.29
C SER A 278 2.26 34.73 -2.95
N ILE A 279 2.56 33.50 -2.51
CA ILE A 279 3.56 32.64 -3.15
C ILE A 279 2.84 31.44 -3.74
N SER A 280 3.12 31.14 -5.01
CA SER A 280 2.57 29.97 -5.70
C SER A 280 3.67 29.04 -6.18
N PHE A 281 3.41 27.73 -6.10
CA PHE A 281 4.36 26.67 -6.45
C PHE A 281 3.61 25.41 -6.94
N PRO A 282 4.30 24.46 -7.59
CA PRO A 282 3.70 23.19 -8.01
C PRO A 282 3.11 22.41 -6.82
N ALA A 283 1.92 21.85 -7.01
CA ALA A 283 1.28 20.98 -6.01
C ALA A 283 1.85 19.57 -6.00
N GLY A 284 2.65 19.17 -7.00
CA GLY A 284 3.27 17.84 -7.04
C GLY A 284 2.24 16.70 -7.03
N GLY A 285 1.13 16.89 -7.76
CA GLY A 285 0.12 15.85 -7.94
C GLY A 285 0.70 14.65 -8.70
N ARG A 286 0.31 13.44 -8.30
CA ARG A 286 0.81 12.17 -8.85
C ARG A 286 -0.26 11.39 -9.62
N GLY A 287 -1.44 11.98 -9.80
CA GLY A 287 -2.52 11.40 -10.60
C GLY A 287 -2.26 11.51 -12.10
N ILE A 288 -2.72 10.53 -12.85
CA ILE A 288 -2.68 10.49 -14.32
C ILE A 288 -4.05 10.07 -14.85
N ASP A 289 -4.40 10.49 -16.07
CA ASP A 289 -5.54 9.93 -16.81
C ASP A 289 -5.07 8.61 -17.45
N GLN A 290 -5.12 7.54 -16.65
CA GLN A 290 -4.70 6.19 -17.06
C GLN A 290 -5.78 5.52 -17.92
N SER A 291 -7.05 5.87 -17.70
CA SER A 291 -8.20 5.29 -18.40
C SER A 291 -8.48 5.94 -19.76
N GLY A 292 -7.99 7.16 -19.99
CA GLY A 292 -8.17 7.92 -21.22
C GLY A 292 -9.54 8.57 -21.34
N ASP A 293 -10.26 8.78 -20.24
CA ASP A 293 -11.60 9.37 -20.22
C ASP A 293 -11.59 10.90 -20.06
N GLY A 294 -10.39 11.49 -19.92
CA GLY A 294 -10.16 12.92 -19.75
C GLY A 294 -10.27 13.41 -18.30
N VAL A 295 -10.66 12.54 -17.37
CA VAL A 295 -10.71 12.81 -15.93
C VAL A 295 -9.43 12.29 -15.28
N ILE A 296 -9.00 12.94 -14.20
CA ILE A 296 -7.95 12.43 -13.33
C ILE A 296 -8.60 12.15 -11.98
N ALA A 297 -9.02 10.90 -11.77
CA ALA A 297 -9.70 10.52 -10.53
C ALA A 297 -8.72 10.58 -9.33
N SER A 298 -9.28 10.61 -8.12
CA SER A 298 -8.50 10.85 -6.88
C SER A 298 -7.41 9.81 -6.58
N THR A 299 -7.45 8.65 -7.24
CA THR A 299 -6.51 7.53 -7.07
C THR A 299 -5.96 7.01 -8.40
N GLU A 300 -6.20 7.71 -9.50
CA GLU A 300 -5.86 7.21 -10.84
C GLU A 300 -4.34 7.23 -11.08
N GLY A 301 -3.81 6.10 -11.57
CA GLY A 301 -2.38 5.83 -11.60
C GLY A 301 -1.83 5.10 -10.38
N SER A 302 -2.67 4.85 -9.35
CA SER A 302 -2.28 4.02 -8.19
C SER A 302 -2.46 2.51 -8.43
N ALA A 303 -2.86 2.10 -9.63
CA ALA A 303 -3.00 0.70 -10.03
C ALA A 303 -2.20 0.41 -11.30
N ALA A 304 -1.69 -0.83 -11.42
CA ALA A 304 -1.03 -1.28 -12.65
C ALA A 304 -2.02 -1.30 -13.83
N ALA A 305 -1.60 -0.75 -14.97
CA ALA A 305 -2.42 -0.69 -16.18
C ALA A 305 -2.55 -2.06 -16.86
N ALA A 306 -3.49 -2.16 -17.81
CA ALA A 306 -3.59 -3.32 -18.70
C ALA A 306 -2.25 -3.58 -19.43
N PRO A 307 -1.83 -4.85 -19.60
CA PRO A 307 -2.54 -6.10 -19.26
C PRO A 307 -2.28 -6.62 -17.83
N ARG A 308 -1.70 -5.83 -16.92
CA ARG A 308 -1.22 -6.27 -15.59
C ARG A 308 -2.15 -5.89 -14.43
N THR A 309 -3.44 -5.72 -14.71
CA THR A 309 -4.42 -5.22 -13.73
C THR A 309 -4.60 -6.11 -12.49
N LEU A 310 -4.12 -7.36 -12.51
CA LEU A 310 -4.06 -8.25 -11.34
C LEU A 310 -3.12 -7.76 -10.23
N ILE A 311 -2.10 -6.97 -10.57
CA ILE A 311 -1.18 -6.40 -9.57
C ILE A 311 -1.94 -5.38 -8.68
N GLY A 312 -2.98 -4.75 -9.22
CA GLY A 312 -3.72 -3.69 -8.53
C GLY A 312 -2.78 -2.59 -8.07
N SER A 313 -2.91 -2.16 -6.82
CA SER A 313 -2.09 -1.10 -6.23
C SER A 313 -0.77 -1.56 -5.61
N ALA A 314 -0.42 -2.85 -5.68
CA ALA A 314 0.75 -3.39 -4.98
C ALA A 314 2.03 -2.62 -5.31
N ASP A 315 2.30 -2.37 -6.59
CA ASP A 315 3.52 -1.68 -7.00
C ASP A 315 3.48 -0.17 -6.75
N ALA A 316 2.30 0.45 -6.73
CA ALA A 316 2.14 1.84 -6.29
C ALA A 316 2.44 1.99 -4.78
N LEU A 317 2.01 1.03 -3.95
CA LEU A 317 2.34 0.99 -2.51
C LEU A 317 3.85 0.78 -2.29
N ARG A 318 4.46 -0.11 -3.07
CA ARG A 318 5.90 -0.37 -3.02
C ARG A 318 6.70 0.85 -3.46
N GLN A 319 6.33 1.49 -4.57
CA GLN A 319 7.00 2.72 -5.01
C GLN A 319 6.80 3.86 -3.99
N THR A 320 5.63 3.98 -3.38
CA THR A 320 5.42 4.94 -2.28
C THR A 320 6.34 4.62 -1.09
N THR A 321 6.55 3.34 -0.78
CA THR A 321 7.53 2.92 0.24
C THR A 321 8.96 3.33 -0.13
N VAL A 322 9.34 3.22 -1.41
CA VAL A 322 10.62 3.72 -1.93
C VAL A 322 10.76 5.23 -1.71
N ASP A 323 9.72 5.99 -2.01
CA ASP A 323 9.71 7.44 -1.78
C ASP A 323 9.88 7.78 -0.29
N LEU A 324 9.23 7.03 0.61
CA LEU A 324 9.40 7.20 2.06
C LEU A 324 10.81 6.84 2.55
N MET A 325 11.43 5.77 2.02
CA MET A 325 12.84 5.44 2.33
C MET A 325 13.78 6.56 1.86
N GLN A 326 13.51 7.13 0.69
CA GLN A 326 14.25 8.29 0.20
C GLN A 326 14.02 9.52 1.08
N LEU A 327 12.81 9.75 1.58
CA LEU A 327 12.53 10.83 2.54
C LEU A 327 13.29 10.64 3.85
N VAL A 328 13.38 9.41 4.37
CA VAL A 328 14.24 9.10 5.52
C VAL A 328 15.70 9.45 5.19
N ARG A 329 16.17 9.10 3.99
CA ARG A 329 17.52 9.46 3.56
C ARG A 329 17.72 10.98 3.48
N GLN A 330 16.72 11.75 3.05
CA GLN A 330 16.74 13.21 3.06
C GLN A 330 16.89 13.77 4.48
N ILE A 331 16.11 13.24 5.43
CA ILE A 331 16.23 13.62 6.85
C ILE A 331 17.66 13.33 7.36
N GLN A 332 18.23 12.18 7.00
CA GLN A 332 19.57 11.76 7.42
C GLN A 332 20.71 12.60 6.86
N VAL A 333 20.60 13.12 5.64
CA VAL A 333 21.61 14.03 5.06
C VAL A 333 21.42 15.49 5.49
N GLY A 334 20.33 15.78 6.20
CA GLY A 334 20.03 17.08 6.79
C GLY A 334 19.04 17.89 5.94
N ILE A 335 17.77 17.83 6.32
CA ILE A 335 16.77 18.77 5.82
C ILE A 335 17.01 20.12 6.53
N ASP A 336 17.35 21.14 5.75
CA ASP A 336 17.58 22.52 6.18
C ASP A 336 16.38 23.40 5.74
N VAL A 337 15.48 23.67 6.68
CA VAL A 337 14.20 24.37 6.46
C VAL A 337 14.39 25.88 6.47
N ASP A 338 15.27 26.45 7.28
CA ASP A 338 15.49 27.91 7.33
C ASP A 338 16.60 28.41 6.41
N GLY A 339 17.43 27.52 5.87
CA GLY A 339 18.52 27.83 4.94
C GLY A 339 19.81 28.26 5.65
N ASP A 340 19.96 27.96 6.94
CA ASP A 340 21.13 28.33 7.75
C ASP A 340 22.32 27.37 7.56
N GLY A 341 22.17 26.30 6.77
CA GLY A 341 23.18 25.28 6.52
C GLY A 341 23.25 24.20 7.60
N ALA A 342 22.35 24.20 8.58
CA ALA A 342 22.23 23.18 9.63
C ALA A 342 20.93 22.36 9.49
N PRO A 343 20.94 21.09 9.91
CA PRO A 343 19.74 20.26 9.87
C PRO A 343 18.70 20.73 10.90
N ASP A 344 17.46 20.85 10.44
CA ASP A 344 16.29 21.22 11.25
C ASP A 344 15.58 20.05 11.91
N LEU A 345 15.74 18.86 11.33
CA LEU A 345 15.10 17.62 11.76
C LEU A 345 16.14 16.67 12.35
N ASP A 346 15.75 15.97 13.40
CA ASP A 346 16.61 15.01 14.10
C ASP A 346 16.64 13.66 13.37
N PRO A 347 17.77 13.28 12.75
CA PRO A 347 17.86 12.05 11.97
C PRO A 347 17.86 10.78 12.83
N ALA A 348 18.04 10.90 14.15
CA ALA A 348 17.96 9.78 15.09
C ALA A 348 16.55 9.57 15.64
N ARG A 349 15.60 10.49 15.40
CA ARG A 349 14.22 10.42 15.91
C ARG A 349 13.19 10.60 14.81
N ILE A 350 13.06 9.54 14.02
CA ILE A 350 12.09 9.42 12.93
C ILE A 350 11.01 8.40 13.32
N TYR A 351 9.75 8.82 13.20
CA TYR A 351 8.56 8.04 13.51
C TYR A 351 7.62 7.94 12.32
N TYR A 352 6.67 7.02 12.37
CA TYR A 352 5.63 6.88 11.36
C TYR A 352 4.24 6.79 11.99
N PHE A 353 3.26 7.48 11.39
CA PHE A 353 1.85 7.30 11.69
C PHE A 353 1.07 7.27 10.37
N GLY A 354 0.33 6.20 10.10
CA GLY A 354 -0.41 6.03 8.87
C GLY A 354 -1.88 5.76 9.12
N GLN A 355 -2.76 6.34 8.31
CA GLN A 355 -4.21 6.14 8.41
C GLN A 355 -4.75 5.34 7.22
N SER A 356 -5.48 4.26 7.48
CA SER A 356 -6.14 3.44 6.45
C SER A 356 -5.13 2.93 5.41
N PHE A 357 -5.21 3.38 4.15
CA PHE A 357 -4.20 3.08 3.12
C PHE A 357 -2.78 3.48 3.55
N GLY A 358 -2.65 4.56 4.34
CA GLY A 358 -1.44 4.94 5.05
C GLY A 358 -0.94 3.91 6.04
N GLY A 359 -1.84 3.17 6.69
CA GLY A 359 -1.46 1.99 7.45
C GLY A 359 -0.91 0.88 6.55
N MET A 360 -1.45 0.67 5.35
CA MET A 360 -1.01 -0.41 4.43
C MET A 360 0.43 -0.23 3.96
N TYR A 361 0.75 0.86 3.24
CA TYR A 361 2.14 1.10 2.85
C TYR A 361 3.02 1.44 4.06
N GLY A 362 2.42 1.89 5.16
CA GLY A 362 3.10 2.04 6.44
C GLY A 362 3.66 0.74 6.99
N THR A 363 2.89 -0.35 6.95
CA THR A 363 3.37 -1.67 7.38
C THR A 363 4.49 -2.18 6.47
N ILE A 364 4.39 -1.95 5.15
CA ILE A 364 5.47 -2.28 4.20
C ILE A 364 6.73 -1.48 4.53
N PHE A 365 6.56 -0.17 4.74
CA PHE A 365 7.64 0.75 5.07
C PHE A 365 8.35 0.38 6.36
N LEU A 366 7.59 0.12 7.43
CA LEU A 366 8.16 -0.27 8.74
C LEU A 366 8.88 -1.62 8.70
N GLY A 367 8.39 -2.58 7.91
CA GLY A 367 9.05 -3.87 7.74
C GLY A 367 10.35 -3.81 6.92
N ILE A 368 10.64 -2.67 6.26
CA ILE A 368 11.83 -2.50 5.40
C ILE A 368 12.79 -1.44 5.94
N GLU A 369 12.30 -0.26 6.30
CA GLU A 369 13.08 0.89 6.73
C GLU A 369 13.40 0.82 8.23
N ARG A 370 14.62 0.39 8.55
CA ARG A 370 15.03 0.12 9.93
C ARG A 370 15.38 1.38 10.74
N ASP A 371 15.54 2.52 10.09
CA ASP A 371 15.84 3.78 10.79
C ASP A 371 14.58 4.47 11.37
N VAL A 372 13.40 3.86 11.14
CA VAL A 372 12.13 4.31 11.72
C VAL A 372 11.77 3.39 12.88
N HIS A 373 11.89 3.91 14.10
CA HIS A 373 11.89 3.08 15.30
C HIS A 373 10.50 2.90 15.94
N VAL A 374 9.54 3.78 15.61
CA VAL A 374 8.17 3.70 16.11
C VAL A 374 7.21 3.96 14.97
N GLY A 375 6.28 3.04 14.78
CA GLY A 375 5.25 3.12 13.76
C GLY A 375 3.87 2.86 14.33
N VAL A 376 2.87 3.62 13.86
CA VAL A 376 1.46 3.42 14.20
C VAL A 376 0.65 3.26 12.90
N PRO A 377 0.51 2.03 12.38
CA PRO A 377 -0.44 1.72 11.32
C PRO A 377 -1.86 1.71 11.90
N ASN A 378 -2.62 2.78 11.70
CA ASN A 378 -4.00 2.87 12.15
C ASN A 378 -4.95 2.35 11.06
N VAL A 379 -5.77 1.35 11.43
CA VAL A 379 -6.72 0.65 10.55
C VAL A 379 -6.14 0.24 9.17
N PRO A 380 -4.94 -0.38 9.10
CA PRO A 380 -4.27 -0.71 7.84
C PRO A 380 -5.07 -1.71 6.99
N GLY A 381 -5.79 -2.63 7.61
CA GLY A 381 -6.38 -3.77 6.90
C GLY A 381 -5.33 -4.82 6.49
N GLY A 382 -5.77 -5.81 5.70
CA GLY A 382 -4.94 -6.93 5.24
C GLY A 382 -4.69 -6.90 3.72
N ALA A 383 -4.93 -8.02 3.04
CA ALA A 383 -4.87 -8.08 1.58
C ALA A 383 -5.90 -7.12 0.96
N VAL A 384 -5.51 -6.38 -0.09
CA VAL A 384 -6.42 -5.44 -0.77
C VAL A 384 -7.65 -6.15 -1.31
N ILE A 385 -7.47 -7.34 -1.90
CA ILE A 385 -8.58 -8.13 -2.47
C ILE A 385 -9.61 -8.50 -1.41
N ASP A 386 -9.20 -8.85 -0.19
CA ASP A 386 -10.12 -9.15 0.90
C ASP A 386 -10.85 -7.91 1.39
N ILE A 387 -10.16 -6.77 1.49
CA ILE A 387 -10.79 -5.51 1.88
C ILE A 387 -11.90 -5.16 0.89
N ILE A 388 -11.62 -5.21 -0.41
CA ILE A 388 -12.63 -4.89 -1.44
C ILE A 388 -13.69 -5.99 -1.58
N ARG A 389 -13.42 -7.23 -1.17
CA ARG A 389 -14.40 -8.32 -1.16
C ARG A 389 -15.39 -8.22 -0.01
N LEU A 390 -14.91 -7.88 1.18
CA LEU A 390 -15.66 -7.95 2.44
C LEU A 390 -16.28 -6.62 2.87
N SER A 391 -15.70 -5.47 2.48
CA SER A 391 -16.31 -4.16 2.73
C SER A 391 -17.49 -3.95 1.77
N PRO A 392 -18.74 -3.75 2.25
CA PRO A 392 -19.89 -3.56 1.36
C PRO A 392 -19.71 -2.39 0.39
N GLY A 393 -19.14 -1.28 0.86
CA GLY A 393 -18.88 -0.10 0.04
C GLY A 393 -17.84 -0.35 -1.05
N PHE A 394 -16.70 -0.95 -0.72
CA PHE A 394 -15.65 -1.24 -1.71
C PHE A 394 -16.01 -2.41 -2.64
N ARG A 395 -16.79 -3.37 -2.13
CA ARG A 395 -17.31 -4.46 -2.96
C ARG A 395 -18.14 -3.90 -4.09
N PHE A 396 -19.06 -3.00 -3.79
CA PHE A 396 -19.88 -2.36 -4.80
C PHE A 396 -19.08 -1.39 -5.68
N ALA A 397 -18.27 -0.51 -5.09
CA ALA A 397 -17.63 0.58 -5.82
C ALA A 397 -16.37 0.17 -6.62
N ILE A 398 -15.68 -0.91 -6.23
CA ILE A 398 -14.39 -1.31 -6.81
C ILE A 398 -14.46 -2.73 -7.37
N LEU A 399 -14.84 -3.70 -6.54
CA LEU A 399 -14.74 -5.11 -6.93
C LEU A 399 -15.79 -5.50 -7.97
N THR A 400 -17.05 -5.09 -7.81
CA THR A 400 -18.14 -5.41 -8.75
C THR A 400 -17.85 -4.89 -10.16
N PRO A 401 -17.43 -3.63 -10.38
CA PRO A 401 -16.99 -3.17 -11.71
C PRO A 401 -15.81 -3.98 -12.26
N ALA A 402 -14.82 -4.33 -11.43
CA ALA A 402 -13.67 -5.11 -11.86
C ALA A 402 -14.04 -6.55 -12.27
N VAL A 403 -15.02 -7.15 -11.60
CA VAL A 403 -15.63 -8.44 -11.93
C VAL A 403 -16.45 -8.34 -13.23
N ALA A 404 -17.26 -7.29 -13.36
CA ALA A 404 -18.08 -7.03 -14.55
C ALA A 404 -17.22 -6.84 -15.81
N ALA A 405 -16.14 -6.07 -15.71
CA ALA A 405 -15.19 -5.84 -16.80
C ALA A 405 -14.50 -7.13 -17.29
N ARG A 406 -14.50 -8.19 -16.47
CA ARG A 406 -13.97 -9.52 -16.80
C ARG A 406 -15.06 -10.50 -17.25
N GLY A 407 -16.33 -10.09 -17.29
CA GLY A 407 -17.45 -10.97 -17.62
C GLY A 407 -17.72 -12.05 -16.57
N LEU A 408 -17.34 -11.81 -15.31
CA LEU A 408 -17.42 -12.80 -14.23
C LEU A 408 -18.67 -12.65 -13.33
N LEU A 409 -19.59 -11.73 -13.64
CA LEU A 409 -20.86 -11.63 -12.91
C LEU A 409 -21.67 -12.91 -13.09
N ASN A 410 -22.05 -13.54 -11.99
CA ASN A 410 -22.75 -14.82 -11.98
C ASN A 410 -24.16 -14.76 -11.38
N LEU A 411 -24.65 -13.56 -11.07
CA LEU A 411 -25.99 -13.31 -10.58
C LEU A 411 -26.69 -12.26 -11.46
N PRO A 412 -28.02 -12.32 -11.58
CA PRO A 412 -28.77 -11.23 -12.18
C PRO A 412 -28.59 -9.95 -11.35
N PRO A 413 -28.67 -8.76 -11.95
CA PRO A 413 -28.75 -7.51 -11.20
C PRO A 413 -29.92 -7.53 -10.20
N LEU A 414 -29.79 -6.77 -9.12
CA LEU A 414 -30.91 -6.51 -8.20
C LEU A 414 -32.02 -5.69 -8.92
N PRO A 415 -33.24 -5.64 -8.37
CA PRO A 415 -34.36 -4.93 -9.00
C PRO A 415 -34.12 -3.44 -9.26
N ASP A 416 -33.20 -2.81 -8.51
CA ASP A 416 -32.76 -1.43 -8.68
C ASP A 416 -31.67 -1.26 -9.76
N GLY A 417 -31.28 -2.34 -10.43
CA GLY A 417 -30.22 -2.38 -11.43
C GLY A 417 -28.82 -2.60 -10.87
N THR A 418 -28.67 -2.72 -9.54
CA THR A 418 -27.37 -2.92 -8.90
C THR A 418 -26.76 -4.26 -9.33
N LEU A 419 -25.55 -4.20 -9.89
CA LEU A 419 -24.77 -5.39 -10.26
C LEU A 419 -24.31 -6.13 -8.99
N GLN A 420 -24.31 -7.46 -9.06
CA GLN A 420 -23.91 -8.32 -7.94
C GLN A 420 -23.29 -9.63 -8.44
N PHE A 421 -22.56 -10.29 -7.55
CA PHE A 421 -21.98 -11.61 -7.77
C PHE A 421 -21.88 -12.35 -6.43
N ASN A 422 -21.77 -13.67 -6.50
CA ASN A 422 -21.58 -14.55 -5.35
C ASN A 422 -20.44 -15.54 -5.62
N GLU A 423 -19.33 -15.34 -4.93
CA GLU A 423 -18.12 -16.15 -4.96
C GLU A 423 -18.21 -17.41 -4.11
N ASN A 424 -19.31 -17.65 -3.39
CA ASN A 424 -19.60 -18.83 -2.60
C ASN A 424 -18.39 -19.39 -1.82
N SER A 425 -17.73 -18.48 -1.08
CA SER A 425 -16.50 -18.76 -0.32
C SER A 425 -16.75 -18.56 1.17
N PRO A 426 -16.30 -19.48 2.04
CA PRO A 426 -16.35 -19.28 3.48
C PRO A 426 -15.34 -18.19 3.92
N LEU A 427 -15.67 -17.52 5.01
CA LEU A 427 -14.67 -16.75 5.78
C LEU A 427 -13.81 -17.72 6.59
N ARG A 428 -12.67 -17.22 7.07
CA ARG A 428 -11.80 -17.95 8.00
C ARG A 428 -12.61 -18.47 9.19
N ASP A 429 -12.32 -19.70 9.60
CA ASP A 429 -12.93 -20.42 10.73
C ASP A 429 -14.43 -20.75 10.56
N LEU A 430 -15.00 -20.51 9.38
CA LEU A 430 -16.32 -21.01 9.04
C LEU A 430 -16.25 -22.44 8.48
N PRO A 431 -17.33 -23.23 8.62
CA PRO A 431 -17.39 -24.58 8.06
C PRO A 431 -17.16 -24.61 6.56
N ALA A 432 -16.70 -25.76 6.06
CA ALA A 432 -16.52 -26.01 4.64
C ALA A 432 -17.82 -25.76 3.85
N VAL A 433 -17.69 -25.20 2.65
CA VAL A 433 -18.82 -24.88 1.76
C VAL A 433 -18.80 -25.79 0.53
N ILE A 434 -19.98 -26.30 0.16
CA ILE A 434 -20.18 -26.97 -1.12
C ILE A 434 -20.55 -25.90 -2.16
N ASN A 435 -19.81 -25.87 -3.26
CA ASN A 435 -20.08 -24.94 -4.33
C ASN A 435 -21.38 -25.31 -5.07
N THR A 436 -22.42 -24.52 -4.84
CA THR A 436 -23.73 -24.66 -5.48
C THR A 436 -24.07 -23.50 -6.41
N VAL A 437 -23.18 -22.51 -6.52
CA VAL A 437 -23.41 -21.27 -7.26
C VAL A 437 -22.68 -21.35 -8.60
N PRO A 438 -23.39 -21.39 -9.74
CA PRO A 438 -22.77 -21.38 -11.06
C PRO A 438 -21.79 -20.21 -11.22
N GLY A 439 -20.63 -20.44 -11.84
CA GLY A 439 -19.63 -19.40 -12.07
C GLY A 439 -18.83 -18.96 -10.84
N ALA A 440 -19.16 -19.41 -9.62
CA ALA A 440 -18.43 -19.01 -8.41
C ALA A 440 -16.96 -19.44 -8.41
N THR A 441 -16.62 -20.59 -9.01
CA THR A 441 -15.23 -21.05 -9.11
C THR A 441 -14.36 -20.06 -9.90
N ALA A 442 -14.88 -19.47 -10.99
CA ALA A 442 -14.14 -18.48 -11.77
C ALA A 442 -13.91 -17.15 -11.00
N LEU A 443 -14.85 -16.78 -10.12
CA LEU A 443 -14.67 -15.63 -9.21
C LEU A 443 -13.60 -15.92 -8.16
N GLN A 444 -13.65 -17.11 -7.55
CA GLN A 444 -12.66 -17.58 -6.58
C GLN A 444 -11.25 -17.57 -7.20
N ASP A 445 -11.09 -18.19 -8.37
CA ASP A 445 -9.82 -18.24 -9.10
C ASP A 445 -9.28 -16.83 -9.41
N TYR A 446 -10.16 -15.88 -9.79
CA TYR A 446 -9.77 -14.50 -10.00
C TYR A 446 -9.27 -13.82 -8.71
N PHE A 447 -9.98 -14.00 -7.59
CA PHE A 447 -9.59 -13.40 -6.31
C PHE A 447 -8.26 -13.95 -5.80
N GLU A 448 -8.01 -15.24 -5.96
CA GLU A 448 -6.74 -15.88 -5.60
C GLU A 448 -5.58 -15.41 -6.48
N GLN A 449 -5.82 -15.27 -7.79
CA GLN A 449 -4.82 -14.73 -8.71
C GLN A 449 -4.51 -13.26 -8.38
N ALA A 450 -5.52 -12.48 -8.01
CA ALA A 450 -5.34 -11.10 -7.58
C ALA A 450 -4.59 -11.01 -6.25
N GLU A 451 -4.89 -11.88 -5.28
CA GLU A 451 -4.15 -11.96 -4.02
C GLU A 451 -2.69 -12.30 -4.28
N TRP A 452 -2.44 -13.38 -5.02
CA TRP A 452 -1.09 -13.84 -5.32
C TRP A 452 -0.28 -12.79 -6.11
N GLY A 453 -0.89 -12.21 -7.15
CA GLY A 453 -0.27 -11.19 -7.99
C GLY A 453 0.03 -9.87 -7.27
N SER A 454 -0.74 -9.54 -6.22
CA SER A 454 -0.55 -8.33 -5.41
C SER A 454 0.23 -8.58 -4.12
N GLN A 455 0.60 -9.82 -3.81
CA GLN A 455 1.17 -10.21 -2.52
C GLN A 455 2.49 -9.51 -2.18
N VAL A 456 3.28 -9.11 -3.18
CA VAL A 456 4.52 -8.33 -3.01
C VAL A 456 4.27 -6.92 -2.47
N GLY A 457 3.05 -6.40 -2.55
CA GLY A 457 2.60 -5.14 -1.94
C GLY A 457 1.52 -5.33 -0.89
N ASN A 458 1.34 -6.54 -0.36
CA ASN A 458 0.36 -6.83 0.69
C ASN A 458 0.97 -6.55 2.07
N PRO A 459 0.40 -5.66 2.91
CA PRO A 459 0.95 -5.33 4.23
C PRO A 459 1.10 -6.55 5.15
N VAL A 460 0.21 -7.55 5.02
CA VAL A 460 0.26 -8.78 5.82
C VAL A 460 1.55 -9.57 5.55
N ALA A 461 2.10 -9.46 4.35
CA ALA A 461 3.35 -10.13 3.98
C ALA A 461 4.59 -9.50 4.63
N TYR A 462 4.48 -8.25 5.10
CA TYR A 462 5.56 -7.49 5.74
C TYR A 462 5.45 -7.45 7.26
N ALA A 463 4.25 -7.65 7.83
CA ALA A 463 4.00 -7.56 9.27
C ALA A 463 4.91 -8.42 10.19
N PRO A 464 5.46 -9.58 9.77
CA PRO A 464 6.41 -10.33 10.59
C PRO A 464 7.82 -9.74 10.68
N TYR A 465 8.15 -8.74 9.86
CA TYR A 465 9.46 -8.08 9.78
C TYR A 465 9.40 -6.71 10.45
#